data_AF-A0A379C3P7-F1
#
_entry.id   AF-A0A379C3P7-F1
#
_cell.length_a   1.000
_cell.length_b   1.000
_cell.length_c   1.000
_cell.angle_alpha   90.00
_cell.angle_beta   90.00
_cell.angle_gamma   90.00
#
_symmetry.space_group_name_H-M   'P 1'
#
loop_
_entity.id
_entity.type
_entity.pdbx_description
1 polymer ?
#
loop_
_entity_poly.entity_id
_entity_poly.type
_entity_poly.pdbx_seq_one_letter_code
_entity_poly.pdbx_strand_id
1 'polypeptide(L)'
;MKVYRHNSSTVANAAANWAVNTYSGSNAEYKITGNLASTDVTYCSKLVWQAYYYGPSSHQANGPTIGYRLPYDLPDTIHSLSYKHTY
;
A
#
# COMPACT_ATOMS: atom_id res chain seq x y z
N MET A 1 7.10 -17.68 3.82
CA MET A 1 6.42 -16.35 3.87
C MET A 1 7.44 -15.28 4.18
N LYS A 2 7.54 -14.18 3.41
CA LYS A 2 8.50 -13.08 3.67
C LYS A 2 7.81 -11.92 4.41
N VAL A 3 8.46 -11.36 5.43
CA VAL A 3 7.97 -10.20 6.19
C VAL A 3 8.88 -9.00 5.97
N TYR A 4 8.29 -7.87 5.59
CA TYR A 4 8.96 -6.59 5.41
C TYR A 4 8.38 -5.56 6.39
N ARG A 5 9.23 -4.67 6.90
CA ARG A 5 8.80 -3.58 7.79
C ARG A 5 9.43 -2.27 7.34
N HIS A 6 8.63 -1.21 7.30
CA HIS A 6 9.13 0.13 7.02
C HIS A 6 10.03 0.61 8.16
N ASN A 7 11.14 1.27 7.82
CA ASN A 7 12.14 1.70 8.81
C ASN A 7 11.65 2.87 9.68
N SER A 8 10.76 3.72 9.15
CA SER A 8 10.11 4.78 9.91
C SER A 8 8.74 4.33 10.43
N SER A 9 8.58 4.33 11.75
CA SER A 9 7.31 4.04 12.43
C SER A 9 6.26 5.12 12.17
N THR A 10 6.66 6.38 12.01
CA THR A 10 5.77 7.50 11.69
C THR A 10 5.10 7.30 10.33
N VAL A 11 5.88 6.94 9.30
CA VAL A 11 5.36 6.65 7.96
C VAL A 11 4.42 5.44 7.99
N ALA A 12 4.84 4.36 8.66
CA ALA A 12 4.02 3.17 8.78
C ALA A 12 2.67 3.45 9.47
N ASN A 13 2.67 4.29 10.51
CA ASN A 13 1.45 4.68 11.21
C ASN A 13 0.57 5.58 10.33
N ALA A 14 1.14 6.55 9.61
CA ALA A 14 0.40 7.38 8.67
C ALA A 14 -0.28 6.55 7.56
N ALA A 15 0.45 5.59 6.98
CA ALA A 15 -0.08 4.66 6.00
C ALA A 15 -1.24 3.82 6.58
N ALA A 16 -1.07 3.30 7.80
CA ALA A 16 -2.12 2.53 8.48
C ALA A 16 -3.38 3.37 8.74
N ASN A 17 -3.22 4.59 9.25
CA ASN A 17 -4.34 5.49 9.53
C ASN A 17 -5.09 5.86 8.24
N TRP A 18 -4.36 6.12 7.15
CA TRP A 18 -4.99 6.37 5.85
C TRP A 18 -5.81 5.16 5.38
N ALA A 19 -5.23 3.96 5.43
CA ALA A 19 -5.92 2.75 5.00
C ALA A 19 -7.20 2.50 5.79
N VAL A 20 -7.17 2.70 7.12
CA VAL A 20 -8.34 2.59 7.98
C VAL A 20 -9.37 3.66 7.60
N ASN A 21 -8.99 4.92 7.51
CA ASN A 21 -9.94 6.01 7.21
C ASN A 21 -10.57 5.89 5.81
N THR A 22 -9.84 5.35 4.83
CA THR A 22 -10.32 5.21 3.46
C THR A 22 -11.15 3.95 3.25
N TYR A 23 -10.73 2.81 3.81
CA TYR A 23 -11.33 1.51 3.50
C TYR A 23 -12.20 0.93 4.62
N SER A 24 -11.97 1.32 5.88
CA SER A 24 -12.78 0.80 7.00
C SER A 24 -14.22 1.34 6.89
N GLY A 25 -15.18 0.43 6.75
CA GLY A 25 -16.58 0.80 6.51
C GLY A 25 -16.88 1.32 5.10
N SER A 26 -15.92 1.25 4.18
CA SER A 26 -16.15 1.57 2.77
C SER A 26 -16.88 0.42 2.06
N ASN A 27 -17.64 0.75 1.01
CA ASN A 27 -18.25 -0.22 0.10
C ASN A 27 -17.31 -0.62 -1.04
N ALA A 28 -15.99 -0.55 -0.83
CA ALA A 28 -15.03 -0.85 -1.87
C ALA A 28 -15.16 -2.32 -2.34
N GLU A 29 -15.39 -2.52 -3.63
CA GLU A 29 -15.50 -3.85 -4.22
C GLU A 29 -14.13 -4.52 -4.27
N TYR A 30 -14.04 -5.78 -3.84
CA TYR A 30 -12.79 -6.52 -3.92
C TYR A 30 -12.57 -7.10 -5.34
N LYS A 31 -11.78 -6.41 -6.17
CA LYS A 31 -11.51 -6.81 -7.55
C LYS A 31 -10.18 -6.26 -8.06
N ILE A 32 -9.55 -7.00 -8.98
CA ILE A 32 -8.32 -6.55 -9.64
C ILE A 32 -8.66 -5.48 -10.67
N THR A 33 -8.11 -4.27 -10.49
CA THR A 33 -8.30 -3.13 -11.38
C THR A 33 -6.96 -2.48 -11.71
N GLY A 34 -6.86 -1.92 -12.91
CA GLY A 34 -5.72 -1.11 -13.34
C GLY A 34 -5.78 0.34 -12.83
N ASN A 35 -6.88 0.75 -12.21
CA ASN A 35 -7.01 2.09 -11.64
C ASN A 35 -6.53 2.08 -10.19
N LEU A 36 -5.33 2.60 -9.91
CA LEU A 36 -4.74 2.66 -8.57
C LEU A 36 -5.09 3.94 -7.82
N ALA A 37 -5.73 4.93 -8.47
CA ALA A 37 -6.18 6.16 -7.82
C ALA A 37 -7.57 6.02 -7.19
N SER A 38 -8.48 5.28 -7.83
CA SER A 38 -9.83 5.06 -7.29
C SER A 38 -9.80 4.23 -6.01
N THR A 39 -10.72 4.52 -5.09
CA THR A 39 -10.93 3.78 -3.83
C THR A 39 -12.17 2.88 -3.89
N ASP A 40 -12.91 2.89 -5.00
CA ASP A 40 -14.17 2.13 -5.16
C ASP A 40 -13.93 0.64 -5.37
N VAL A 41 -12.76 0.29 -5.88
CA VAL A 41 -12.35 -1.09 -6.15
C VAL A 41 -10.99 -1.32 -5.53
N THR A 42 -10.81 -2.35 -4.73
CA THR A 42 -9.54 -2.63 -4.03
C THR A 42 -9.12 -4.08 -4.14
N TYR A 43 -7.83 -4.33 -3.98
CA TYR A 43 -7.25 -5.67 -3.84
C TYR A 43 -6.04 -5.59 -2.92
N CYS A 44 -5.60 -6.74 -2.40
CA CYS A 44 -4.65 -6.83 -1.30
C CYS A 44 -3.37 -6.00 -1.51
N SER A 45 -2.72 -6.08 -2.68
CA SER A 45 -1.50 -5.33 -2.95
C SER A 45 -1.74 -3.86 -3.33
N LYS A 46 -2.88 -3.52 -3.94
CA LYS A 46 -3.25 -2.12 -4.20
C LYS A 46 -3.46 -1.33 -2.92
N LEU A 47 -4.20 -1.89 -1.96
CA LEU A 47 -4.48 -1.24 -0.68
C LEU A 47 -3.18 -0.89 0.05
N VAL A 48 -2.25 -1.84 0.12
CA VAL A 48 -0.94 -1.63 0.75
C VAL A 48 -0.15 -0.54 0.03
N TRP A 49 -0.08 -0.58 -1.31
CA TRP A 49 0.63 0.45 -2.08
C TRP A 49 0.00 1.85 -1.89
N GLN A 50 -1.33 1.96 -1.97
CA GLN A 50 -2.03 3.23 -1.80
C GLN A 50 -1.83 3.83 -0.40
N ALA A 51 -1.79 2.98 0.63
CA ALA A 51 -1.54 3.42 1.99
C ALA A 51 -0.19 4.15 2.12
N TYR A 52 0.88 3.62 1.53
CA TYR A 52 2.20 4.27 1.52
C TYR A 52 2.32 5.42 0.50
N TYR A 53 1.49 5.42 -0.53
CA TYR A 53 1.45 6.50 -1.51
C TYR A 53 0.75 7.75 -0.95
N TYR A 54 -0.46 7.60 -0.39
CA TYR A 54 -1.34 8.72 0.01
C TYR A 54 -1.35 9.03 1.51
N GLY A 55 -0.96 8.08 2.38
CA GLY A 55 -1.03 8.27 3.82
C GLY A 55 0.03 9.20 4.41
N PRO A 56 1.33 9.01 4.10
CA PRO A 56 2.40 9.86 4.62
C PRO A 56 2.41 11.24 3.94
N SER A 57 3.07 12.22 4.58
CA SER A 57 3.17 13.60 4.06
C SER A 57 3.93 13.72 2.73
N SER A 58 4.76 12.73 2.40
CA SER A 58 5.40 12.58 1.10
C SER A 58 5.16 11.16 0.58
N HIS A 59 5.03 11.00 -0.74
CA HIS A 59 4.84 9.68 -1.34
C HIS A 59 5.99 8.73 -0.95
N GLN A 60 5.67 7.64 -0.24
CA GLN A 60 6.63 6.59 0.15
C GLN A 60 6.47 5.33 -0.72
N ALA A 61 5.80 5.46 -1.85
CA ALA A 61 5.65 4.42 -2.84
C ALA A 61 5.84 4.99 -4.26
N ASN A 62 6.50 4.22 -5.12
CA ASN A 62 6.79 4.61 -6.49
C ASN A 62 5.75 4.09 -7.49
N GLY A 63 5.74 4.74 -8.65
CA GLY A 63 5.09 4.27 -9.87
C GLY A 63 3.78 5.00 -10.20
N PRO A 64 3.28 4.82 -11.44
CA PRO A 64 2.08 5.50 -11.92
C PRO A 64 0.84 5.04 -11.16
N THR A 65 -0.18 5.90 -11.08
CA THR A 65 -1.51 5.59 -10.54
C THR A 65 -2.38 4.75 -11.48
N ILE A 66 -1.79 4.24 -12.56
CA ILE A 66 -2.40 3.37 -13.56
C ILE A 66 -1.53 2.12 -13.69
N GLY A 67 -2.18 0.95 -13.79
CA GLY A 67 -1.55 -0.36 -13.89
C GLY A 67 -1.86 -1.25 -12.69
N TYR A 68 -1.10 -2.32 -12.55
CA TYR A 68 -1.28 -3.31 -11.49
C TYR A 68 -0.11 -3.27 -10.50
N ARG A 69 -0.39 -3.58 -9.25
CA ARG A 69 0.63 -3.72 -8.19
C ARG A 69 0.62 -5.16 -7.75
N LEU A 70 1.68 -5.89 -8.05
CA LEU A 70 1.76 -7.29 -7.68
C LEU A 70 2.35 -7.39 -6.25
N PRO A 71 1.91 -8.36 -5.42
CA PRO A 71 2.37 -8.46 -4.04
C PRO A 71 3.89 -8.57 -3.89
N TYR A 72 4.55 -9.19 -4.87
CA TYR A 72 5.99 -9.39 -4.92
C TYR A 72 6.77 -8.14 -5.36
N ASP A 73 6.13 -7.17 -6.01
CA ASP A 73 6.75 -5.89 -6.40
C ASP A 73 6.59 -4.81 -5.30
N LEU A 74 5.81 -5.09 -4.26
CA LEU A 74 5.62 -4.14 -3.14
C LEU A 74 6.92 -3.78 -2.43
N PRO A 75 7.83 -4.73 -2.13
CA PRO A 75 9.11 -4.42 -1.52
C PRO A 75 9.98 -3.48 -2.35
N ASP A 76 9.90 -3.57 -3.69
CA ASP A 76 10.68 -2.74 -4.61
C ASP A 76 10.03 -1.37 -4.87
N THR A 77 8.70 -1.27 -4.72
CA THR A 77 7.96 -0.03 -4.97
C THR A 77 7.83 0.85 -3.73
N ILE A 78 7.75 0.29 -2.53
CA ILE A 78 7.63 1.04 -1.26
C ILE A 78 9.03 1.36 -0.72
N HIS A 79 9.26 2.64 -0.41
CA HIS A 79 10.56 3.12 0.06
C HIS A 79 10.91 2.56 1.43
N SER A 80 12.21 2.47 1.72
CA SER A 80 12.73 2.22 3.08
C SER A 80 12.14 0.99 3.80
N LEU A 81 11.81 -0.06 3.04
CA LEU A 81 11.45 -1.35 3.59
C LEU A 81 12.70 -2.15 3.96
N SER A 82 12.66 -2.77 5.13
CA SER A 82 13.67 -3.72 5.59
C SER A 82 13.03 -5.11 5.71
N TYR A 83 13.64 -6.08 5.03
CA TYR A 83 13.32 -7.49 5.22
C TYR A 83 13.62 -7.89 6.67
N LYS A 84 12.66 -8.56 7.32
CA LYS A 84 12.77 -8.97 8.72
C LYS A 84 12.91 -10.46 8.90
N HIS A 85 12.11 -11.26 8.20
CA HIS A 85 12.07 -12.70 8.44
C HIS A 85 11.45 -13.47 7.26
N THR A 86 11.87 -14.73 7.10
CA THR A 86 11.17 -15.71 6.27
C THR A 86 10.80 -16.90 7.14
N TYR A 87 9.51 -17.24 7.14
CA TYR A 87 8.96 -18.49 7.69
C TYR A 87 8.96 -19.58 6.63
#